data_AF-A0A841Q9P5-F1
#
_entry.id   AF-A0A841Q9P5-F1
#
_cell.length_a   1.000
_cell.length_b   1.000
_cell.length_c   1.000
_cell.angle_alpha   90.00
_cell.angle_beta   90.00
_cell.angle_gamma   90.00
#
_symmetry.space_group_name_H-M   'P 1'
#
loop_
_entity.id
_entity.type
_entity.pdbx_description
1 polymer ?
#
loop_
_entity_poly.entity_id
_entity_poly.type
_entity_poly.pdbx_seq_one_letter_code
_entity_poly.pdbx_strand_id
1 'polypeptide(L)'
;MASVYAKKLEQYQPQEQRQTKVQVKVHKNPWISKGEKLVYSLFAMLTVTASIFIISYSSTLDLVNRDIQKMETDMEQQHLQNDTLRSEVKDLSKPSRILEIAKANGLDIKNTTVEQADIVR
;
A
#
# COMPACT_ATOMS: atom_id res chain seq x y z
N MET A 1 63.53 -85.69 -49.97
CA MET A 1 63.39 -84.25 -50.32
C MET A 1 61.91 -83.89 -50.29
N ALA A 2 61.58 -82.79 -49.61
CA ALA A 2 60.33 -82.02 -49.67
C ALA A 2 59.00 -82.68 -49.24
N SER A 3 58.66 -82.51 -47.96
CA SER A 3 57.34 -82.04 -47.47
C SER A 3 57.43 -81.95 -45.95
N VAL A 4 58.28 -81.08 -45.43
CA VAL A 4 57.92 -79.68 -45.14
C VAL A 4 56.64 -79.61 -44.31
N TYR A 5 56.86 -79.52 -43.00
CA TYR A 5 56.28 -78.51 -42.13
C TYR A 5 54.89 -78.00 -42.54
N ALA A 6 53.84 -78.61 -41.99
CA ALA A 6 52.52 -77.99 -41.99
C ALA A 6 51.82 -78.24 -40.66
N LYS A 7 51.93 -77.23 -39.80
CA LYS A 7 50.82 -76.72 -38.98
C LYS A 7 50.51 -77.47 -37.68
N LYS A 8 51.51 -77.56 -36.79
CA LYS A 8 51.27 -77.32 -35.36
C LYS A 8 50.88 -75.84 -35.17
N LEU A 9 49.62 -75.51 -35.44
CA LEU A 9 49.01 -74.23 -35.07
C LEU A 9 47.55 -74.50 -34.72
N GLU A 10 47.32 -75.29 -33.67
CA GLU A 10 46.07 -75.17 -32.91
C GLU A 10 46.15 -73.89 -32.07
N GLN A 11 45.90 -72.79 -32.77
CA GLN A 11 44.96 -71.75 -32.37
C GLN A 11 44.99 -71.37 -30.88
N TYR A 12 46.06 -70.67 -30.49
CA TYR A 12 45.96 -69.70 -29.39
C TYR A 12 44.97 -68.62 -29.81
N GLN A 13 43.73 -68.73 -29.35
CA GLN A 13 42.78 -67.61 -29.37
C GLN A 13 43.07 -66.75 -28.14
N PRO A 14 43.63 -65.53 -28.30
CA PRO A 14 43.51 -64.56 -27.24
C PRO A 14 42.02 -64.21 -27.15
N GLN A 15 41.32 -64.73 -26.14
CA GLN A 15 40.03 -64.17 -25.79
C GLN A 15 40.31 -62.72 -25.40
N GLU A 16 39.91 -61.81 -26.29
CA GLU A 16 39.82 -60.39 -26.01
C GLU A 16 39.23 -60.23 -24.62
N GLN A 17 39.99 -59.59 -23.73
CA GLN A 17 39.46 -59.05 -22.50
C GLN A 17 38.22 -58.26 -22.91
N ARG A 18 37.04 -58.79 -22.59
CA ARG A 18 35.81 -58.01 -22.59
C ARG A 18 36.07 -56.91 -21.59
N GLN A 19 36.58 -55.78 -22.06
CA GLN A 19 36.50 -54.54 -21.33
C GLN A 19 35.01 -54.30 -21.21
N THR A 20 34.46 -54.68 -20.08
CA THR A 20 33.12 -54.29 -19.68
C THR A 20 33.17 -52.78 -19.73
N LYS A 21 32.67 -52.18 -20.82
CA LYS A 21 32.41 -50.75 -20.88
C LYS A 21 31.42 -50.52 -19.75
N VAL A 22 31.95 -50.11 -18.60
CA VAL A 22 31.16 -49.66 -17.47
C VAL A 22 30.37 -48.50 -18.06
N GLN A 23 29.09 -48.75 -18.36
CA GLN A 23 28.19 -47.71 -18.78
C GLN A 23 28.04 -46.81 -17.56
N VAL A 24 28.91 -45.81 -17.48
CA VAL A 24 28.85 -44.79 -16.45
C VAL A 24 27.53 -44.10 -16.72
N LYS A 25 26.52 -44.43 -15.91
CA LYS A 25 25.20 -43.82 -15.96
C LYS A 25 25.44 -42.37 -15.58
N VAL A 26 25.64 -41.51 -16.57
CA VAL A 26 25.81 -40.08 -16.37
C VAL A 26 24.48 -39.63 -15.76
N HIS A 27 24.48 -39.45 -14.45
CA HIS A 27 23.33 -38.91 -13.76
C HIS A 27 23.18 -37.49 -14.30
N LYS A 28 22.17 -37.27 -15.12
CA LYS A 28 21.84 -35.94 -15.62
C LYS A 28 21.50 -35.11 -14.40
N ASN A 29 22.41 -34.21 -14.01
CA ASN A 29 22.15 -33.27 -12.95
C ASN A 29 20.94 -32.43 -13.38
N PRO A 30 19.83 -32.43 -12.61
CA PRO A 30 18.70 -31.58 -12.94
C PRO A 30 19.16 -30.12 -12.88
N TRP A 31 18.70 -29.31 -13.83
CA TRP A 31 19.06 -27.90 -13.97
C TRP A 31 18.67 -27.06 -12.75
N ILE A 32 17.74 -27.55 -11.93
CA ILE A 32 17.30 -26.94 -10.68
C ILE A 32 17.59 -27.90 -9.54
N SER A 33 18.34 -27.44 -8.53
CA SER A 33 18.59 -28.23 -7.33
C SER A 33 17.32 -28.28 -6.45
N LYS A 34 17.14 -29.35 -5.68
CA LYS A 34 15.94 -29.50 -4.83
C LYS A 34 15.79 -28.36 -3.80
N GLY A 35 16.91 -27.81 -3.33
CA GLY A 35 16.93 -26.68 -2.39
C GLY A 35 16.55 -25.36 -3.04
N GLU A 36 17.02 -25.11 -4.26
CA GLU A 36 16.70 -23.90 -5.02
C GLU A 36 15.19 -23.79 -5.31
N LYS A 37 14.53 -24.92 -5.58
CA LYS A 37 13.08 -24.98 -5.76
C LYS A 37 12.29 -24.54 -4.51
N LEU A 38 12.82 -24.81 -3.32
CA LEU A 38 12.22 -24.37 -2.05
C LEU A 38 12.38 -22.86 -1.85
N VAL A 39 13.57 -22.32 -2.16
CA VAL A 39 13.83 -20.88 -2.04
C VAL A 39 12.91 -20.09 -2.98
N TYR A 40 12.75 -20.53 -4.24
CA TYR A 40 11.83 -19.90 -5.17
C TYR A 40 10.37 -20.00 -4.74
N SER A 41 9.95 -21.14 -4.19
CA SER A 41 8.60 -21.31 -3.67
C SER A 41 8.33 -20.38 -2.47
N LEU A 42 9.29 -20.28 -1.55
CA LEU A 42 9.17 -19.41 -0.38
C LEU A 42 9.15 -17.93 -0.79
N PHE A 43 10.04 -17.56 -1.71
CA PHE A 43 10.10 -16.21 -2.26
C PHE A 43 8.78 -15.84 -2.94
N ALA A 44 8.25 -16.71 -3.81
CA ALA A 44 6.96 -16.48 -4.47
C ALA A 44 5.82 -16.31 -3.46
N MET A 45 5.77 -17.15 -2.42
CA MET A 45 4.78 -17.03 -1.34
C MET A 45 4.89 -15.69 -0.59
N LEU A 46 6.11 -15.27 -0.26
CA LEU A 46 6.39 -13.98 0.37
C LEU A 46 5.96 -12.82 -0.53
N THR A 47 6.29 -12.86 -1.83
CA THR A 47 5.89 -11.84 -2.80
C THR A 47 4.37 -11.73 -2.91
N VAL A 48 3.66 -12.84 -3.06
CA VAL A 48 2.19 -12.85 -3.12
C VAL A 48 1.58 -12.27 -1.85
N THR A 49 2.11 -12.68 -0.69
CA THR A 49 1.64 -12.18 0.61
C THR A 49 1.86 -10.67 0.71
N ALA A 50 3.05 -10.18 0.37
CA ALA A 50 3.37 -8.74 0.36
C ALA A 50 2.47 -7.95 -0.60
N SER A 51 2.20 -8.48 -1.79
CA SER A 51 1.27 -7.85 -2.74
C SER A 51 -0.15 -7.74 -2.17
N ILE A 52 -0.65 -8.79 -1.50
CA ILE A 52 -1.97 -8.75 -0.85
C ILE A 52 -2.00 -7.70 0.27
N PHE A 53 -0.93 -7.59 1.07
CA PHE A 53 -0.82 -6.56 2.10
C PHE A 53 -0.84 -5.16 1.50
N ILE A 54 -0.05 -4.91 0.46
CA ILE A 54 0.02 -3.60 -0.22
C ILE A 54 -1.35 -3.20 -0.78
N ILE A 55 -2.05 -4.12 -1.45
CA ILE A 55 -3.38 -3.86 -2.02
C ILE A 55 -4.42 -3.63 -0.92
N SER A 56 -4.37 -4.42 0.16
CA SER A 56 -5.28 -4.26 1.30
C SER A 56 -5.11 -2.88 1.97
N TYR A 57 -3.88 -2.40 2.07
CA TYR A 57 -3.59 -1.07 2.62
C TYR A 57 -3.89 0.08 1.66
N SER A 58 -3.86 -0.13 0.33
CA SER A 58 -4.17 0.94 -0.63
C SER A 58 -5.62 1.41 -0.53
N SER A 59 -6.55 0.51 -0.21
CA SER A 59 -7.97 0.86 -0.01
C SER A 59 -8.17 1.74 1.23
N THR A 60 -7.36 1.53 2.27
CA THR A 60 -7.36 2.38 3.47
C THR A 60 -6.84 3.78 3.16
N LEU A 61 -5.86 3.92 2.26
CA LEU A 61 -5.33 5.22 1.83
C LEU A 61 -6.39 6.06 1.10
N ASP A 62 -7.18 5.47 0.21
CA ASP A 62 -8.26 6.17 -0.49
C ASP A 62 -9.40 6.59 0.45
N LEU A 63 -9.73 5.73 1.42
CA LEU A 63 -10.72 6.05 2.45
C LEU A 63 -10.23 7.20 3.34
N VAL A 64 -8.98 7.16 3.79
CA VAL A 64 -8.38 8.22 4.62
C VAL A 64 -8.34 9.55 3.87
N ASN A 65 -7.97 9.56 2.59
CA ASN A 65 -7.97 10.79 1.78
C ASN A 65 -9.38 11.39 1.65
N ARG A 66 -10.40 10.54 1.44
CA ARG A 66 -11.80 10.99 1.37
C ARG A 66 -12.31 11.50 2.71
N ASP A 67 -11.94 10.85 3.81
CA ASP A 67 -12.33 11.29 5.15
C ASP A 67 -11.67 12.62 5.51
N ILE A 68 -10.41 12.84 5.13
CA ILE A 68 -9.73 14.14 5.28
C ILE A 68 -10.47 15.22 4.48
N GLN A 69 -10.77 14.99 3.20
CA GLN A 69 -11.51 15.96 2.38
C GLN A 69 -12.88 16.28 2.95
N LYS A 70 -13.59 15.27 3.47
CA LYS A 70 -14.89 15.46 4.11
C LYS A 70 -14.75 16.30 5.37
N MET A 71 -13.77 16.01 6.23
CA MET A 71 -13.53 16.76 7.45
C MET A 71 -13.13 18.21 7.17
N GLU A 72 -12.28 18.46 6.17
CA GLU A 72 -11.93 19.82 5.73
C GLU A 72 -13.16 20.59 5.26
N THR A 73 -14.04 19.95 4.48
CA THR A 73 -15.29 20.55 4.01
C THR A 73 -16.23 20.88 5.17
N ASP A 74 -16.39 19.96 6.13
CA ASP A 74 -17.23 20.16 7.30
C ASP A 74 -16.69 21.30 8.19
N MET A 75 -15.36 21.38 8.35
CA MET A 75 -14.71 22.49 9.06
C MET A 75 -14.91 23.83 8.36
N GLU A 76 -14.75 23.89 7.03
CA GLU A 76 -14.98 25.12 6.26
C GLU A 76 -16.43 25.59 6.40
N GLN A 77 -17.40 24.68 6.33
CA GLN A 77 -18.81 25.01 6.57
C GLN A 77 -19.04 25.55 7.98
N GLN A 78 -18.44 24.94 9.00
CA GLN A 78 -18.54 25.44 10.36
C GLN A 78 -17.90 26.82 10.52
N HIS A 79 -16.77 27.09 9.88
CA HIS A 79 -16.14 28.41 9.88
C HIS A 79 -17.06 29.46 9.26
N LEU A 80 -17.63 29.17 8.07
CA LEU A 80 -18.57 30.08 7.41
C LEU A 80 -19.82 30.36 8.26
N GLN A 81 -20.37 29.34 8.91
CA GLN A 81 -21.50 29.52 9.83
C GLN A 81 -21.11 30.39 11.03
N ASN A 82 -19.94 30.13 11.63
CA ASN A 82 -19.45 30.94 12.74
C ASN A 82 -19.23 32.39 12.34
N ASP A 83 -18.63 32.64 11.17
CA ASP A 83 -18.39 33.99 10.66
C ASP A 83 -19.70 34.72 10.35
N THR A 84 -20.68 34.01 9.79
CA THR A 84 -22.03 34.54 9.56
C THR A 84 -22.69 34.94 10.88
N LEU A 85 -22.69 34.05 11.88
CA LEU A 85 -23.25 34.33 13.20
C LEU A 85 -22.51 35.48 13.91
N ARG A 86 -21.18 35.55 13.79
CA ARG A 86 -20.40 36.67 14.34
C ARG A 86 -20.76 37.99 13.67
N SER A 87 -20.94 37.99 12.35
CA SER A 87 -21.39 39.15 11.59
C SER A 87 -22.79 39.59 12.02
N GLU A 88 -23.71 38.63 12.19
CA GLU A 88 -25.06 38.90 12.65
C GLU A 88 -25.07 39.49 14.06
N VAL A 89 -24.31 38.91 15.01
CA VAL A 89 -24.16 39.46 16.36
C VAL A 89 -23.63 40.89 16.31
N LYS A 90 -22.60 41.15 15.49
CA LYS A 90 -22.04 42.49 15.30
C LYS A 90 -23.07 43.47 14.76
N ASP A 91 -23.88 43.05 13.80
CA ASP A 91 -24.92 43.88 13.20
C ASP A 91 -26.07 44.16 14.17
N LEU A 92 -26.48 43.14 14.94
CA LEU A 92 -27.52 43.24 15.95
C LEU A 92 -27.08 44.11 17.14
N SER A 93 -25.80 44.08 17.52
CA SER A 93 -25.23 44.87 18.62
C SER A 93 -24.85 46.30 18.25
N LYS A 94 -24.99 46.70 16.97
CA LYS A 94 -24.70 48.08 16.55
C LYS A 94 -25.56 49.08 17.34
N PRO A 95 -24.93 50.08 18.01
CA PRO A 95 -25.66 51.12 18.73
C PRO A 95 -26.67 51.86 17.86
N SER A 96 -26.33 52.14 16.59
CA SER A 96 -27.22 52.81 15.65
C SER A 96 -28.53 52.06 15.46
N ARG A 97 -28.47 50.73 15.28
CA ARG A 97 -29.65 49.86 15.14
C ARG A 97 -30.48 49.85 16.42
N ILE A 98 -29.83 49.76 17.58
CA ILE A 98 -30.51 49.74 18.88
C ILE A 98 -31.26 51.07 19.10
N LEU A 99 -30.62 52.20 18.81
CA LEU A 99 -31.23 53.53 18.92
C LEU A 99 -32.37 53.73 17.92
N GLU A 100 -32.24 53.21 16.70
CA GLU A 100 -33.31 53.22 15.70
C GLU A 100 -34.54 52.46 16.19
N ILE A 101 -34.37 51.24 16.72
CA ILE A 101 -35.45 50.44 17.29
C ILE A 101 -36.07 51.15 18.50
N ALA A 102 -35.26 51.74 19.39
CA ALA A 102 -35.76 52.48 20.55
C ALA A 102 -36.64 53.67 20.11
N LYS A 103 -36.19 54.46 19.14
CA LYS A 103 -36.93 55.60 18.60
C LYS A 103 -38.24 55.17 17.93
N ALA A 104 -38.23 54.07 17.17
CA ALA A 104 -39.44 53.52 16.56
C ALA A 104 -40.48 53.06 17.60
N ASN A 105 -40.03 52.66 18.80
CA ASN A 105 -40.88 52.29 19.93
C ASN A 105 -41.22 53.46 20.86
N GLY A 106 -40.92 54.71 20.47
CA GLY A 106 -41.29 55.92 21.22
C GLY A 106 -40.30 56.34 22.31
N LEU A 107 -39.11 55.74 22.39
CA LEU A 107 -38.03 56.16 23.28
C LEU A 107 -37.09 57.12 22.54
N ASP A 108 -37.19 58.42 22.84
CA ASP A 108 -36.26 59.45 22.34
C ASP A 108 -35.07 59.60 23.29
N ILE A 109 -33.97 58.92 22.98
CA ILE A 109 -32.78 58.88 23.82
C ILE A 109 -31.84 60.02 23.40
N LYS A 110 -31.83 61.11 24.17
CA LYS A 110 -30.90 62.24 23.97
C LYS A 110 -29.62 62.02 24.76
N ASN A 111 -28.51 61.86 24.03
CA ASN A 111 -27.15 61.90 24.58
C ASN A 111 -26.80 60.77 25.57
N THR A 112 -27.20 59.53 25.28
CA THR A 112 -26.85 58.34 26.09
C THR A 112 -25.97 57.37 25.31
N THR A 113 -24.92 56.87 25.95
CA THR A 113 -24.04 55.83 25.42
C THR A 113 -24.70 54.46 25.56
N VAL A 114 -24.77 53.69 24.48
CA VAL A 114 -25.28 52.33 24.48
C VAL A 114 -24.15 51.41 24.92
N GLU A 115 -24.24 50.87 26.13
CA GLU A 115 -23.29 49.90 26.69
C GLU A 115 -23.77 48.47 26.44
N GLN A 116 -22.85 47.58 26.04
CA GLN A 116 -23.16 46.16 25.88
C GLN A 116 -23.07 45.49 27.25
N ALA A 117 -24.17 44.88 27.71
CA ALA A 117 -24.14 44.10 28.94
C ALA A 117 -23.29 42.85 28.72
N ASP A 118 -22.15 42.76 29.43
CA ASP A 118 -21.33 41.55 29.43
C ASP A 118 -22.14 40.39 30.00
N ILE A 119 -22.27 39.34 29.18
CA ILE A 119 -22.91 38.10 29.60
C ILE A 119 -21.89 37.38 30.48
N VAL A 120 -22.00 37.55 31.80
CA VAL A 120 -21.22 36.78 32.78
C VAL A 120 -21.51 35.29 32.53
N ARG A 121 -20.44 34.55 32.20
CA ARG A 121 -20.49 33.13 31.85
C ARG A 121 -20.57 32.25 33.09
#